data_AF-A0A2N6NPX6-F1
#
_entry.id   AF-A0A2N6NPX6-F1
#
_cell.length_a   1.000
_cell.length_b   1.000
_cell.length_c   1.000
_cell.angle_alpha   90.00
_cell.angle_beta   90.00
_cell.angle_gamma   90.00
#
_symmetry.space_group_name_H-M   'P 1'
#
loop_
_entity.id
_entity.type
_entity.pdbx_description
1 polymer ?
#
loop_
_entity_poly.entity_id
_entity_poly.type
_entity_poly.pdbx_seq_one_letter_code
_entity_poly.pdbx_strand_id
1 'polypeptide(L)'
;MAAPALGPRILFAANVERGQYGVFLATADALLRSNAGVELHFASFPSLEKEVRAISDEAILATNGAAKPITFHALRGQTHAEAVLARNTEKYGQGSSVPPLAFSQPLNASTTMTTTRDLCTYLLGWDGPGFMHVYDSFSDIIKAVTPHLIVVDVLLSPGISAAWNSGIQFSYLSPNSIKDFAATYQPLAMLWKWPA
;
A
#
# COMPACT_ATOMS: atom_id res chain seq x y z
N MET A 1 38.54 14.00 -0.69
CA MET A 1 37.65 13.29 -1.63
C MET A 1 36.35 13.05 -0.88
N ALA A 2 35.30 13.82 -1.15
CA ALA A 2 34.01 13.63 -0.48
C ALA A 2 33.40 12.31 -0.98
N ALA A 3 32.89 11.48 -0.07
CA ALA A 3 32.13 10.29 -0.45
C ALA A 3 30.97 10.72 -1.38
N PRO A 4 30.67 9.97 -2.46
CA PRO A 4 29.51 10.28 -3.27
C PRO A 4 28.28 10.32 -2.37
N ALA A 5 27.50 11.42 -2.46
CA ALA A 5 26.26 11.54 -1.72
C ALA A 5 25.39 10.31 -2.05
N LEU A 6 25.10 9.49 -1.04
CA LEU A 6 24.15 8.38 -1.19
C LEU A 6 22.84 9.01 -1.69
N GLY A 7 22.32 8.51 -2.82
CA GLY A 7 21.09 9.06 -3.38
C GLY A 7 19.89 8.80 -2.46
N PRO A 8 18.74 9.41 -2.78
CA PRO A 8 17.59 9.35 -1.89
C PRO A 8 17.09 7.91 -1.72
N ARG A 9 16.99 7.45 -0.47
CA ARG A 9 16.26 6.25 -0.06
C ARG A 9 14.75 6.45 -0.10
N ILE A 10 14.05 5.67 -0.91
CA ILE A 10 12.59 5.62 -0.99
C ILE A 10 12.10 4.28 -0.45
N LEU A 11 11.17 4.31 0.49
CA LEU A 11 10.54 3.13 1.07
C LEU A 11 9.09 3.01 0.58
N PHE A 12 8.83 2.04 -0.29
CA PHE A 12 7.48 1.65 -0.66
C PHE A 12 6.86 0.77 0.42
N ALA A 13 5.57 0.91 0.67
CA ALA A 13 4.79 0.07 1.57
C ALA A 13 3.43 -0.26 0.93
N ALA A 14 3.23 -1.53 0.58
CA ALA A 14 2.03 -1.95 -0.16
C ALA A 14 1.41 -3.22 0.42
N ASN A 15 0.09 -3.35 0.32
CA ASN A 15 -0.58 -4.64 0.52
C ASN A 15 -0.30 -5.61 -0.66
N VAL A 16 -0.89 -6.81 -0.61
CA VAL A 16 -0.68 -7.89 -1.60
C VAL A 16 -1.86 -8.13 -2.52
N GLU A 17 -2.94 -7.37 -2.40
CA GLU A 17 -4.02 -7.40 -3.38
C GLU A 17 -3.51 -6.81 -4.69
N ARG A 18 -3.64 -7.58 -5.78
CA ARG A 18 -3.15 -7.19 -7.12
C ARG A 18 -3.65 -5.83 -7.57
N GLY A 19 -4.88 -5.49 -7.21
CA GLY A 19 -5.47 -4.18 -7.49
C GLY A 19 -4.71 -3.02 -6.85
N GLN A 20 -4.01 -3.24 -5.73
CA GLN A 20 -3.22 -2.25 -5.01
C GLN A 20 -1.75 -2.26 -5.43
N TYR A 21 -1.04 -3.40 -5.31
CA TYR A 21 0.42 -3.39 -5.48
C TYR A 21 0.90 -3.14 -6.91
N GLY A 22 0.06 -3.35 -7.93
CA GLY A 22 0.47 -3.24 -9.33
C GLY A 22 1.06 -1.87 -9.68
N VAL A 23 0.46 -0.78 -9.16
CA VAL A 23 0.98 0.57 -9.38
C VAL A 23 2.31 0.81 -8.64
N PHE A 24 2.53 0.14 -7.51
CA PHE A 24 3.79 0.22 -6.77
C PHE A 24 4.94 -0.44 -7.53
N LEU A 25 4.71 -1.65 -8.06
CA LEU A 25 5.70 -2.34 -8.88
C LEU A 25 6.04 -1.54 -10.14
N ALA A 26 5.03 -0.99 -10.83
CA ALA A 26 5.24 -0.16 -12.00
C ALA A 26 6.03 1.13 -11.67
N THR A 27 5.73 1.77 -10.55
CA THR A 27 6.44 2.97 -10.09
C THR A 27 7.90 2.65 -9.74
N ALA A 28 8.13 1.54 -9.03
CA ALA A 28 9.48 1.10 -8.67
C ALA A 28 10.31 0.76 -9.93
N ASP A 29 9.75 0.02 -10.89
CA ASP A 29 10.41 -0.30 -12.16
C ASP A 29 10.76 0.97 -12.96
N ALA A 30 9.83 1.92 -13.07
CA ALA A 30 10.08 3.19 -13.74
C ALA A 30 11.22 3.99 -13.08
N LEU A 31 11.30 4.00 -11.75
CA LEU A 31 12.38 4.66 -11.00
C LEU A 31 13.72 3.96 -11.22
N LEU A 32 13.76 2.63 -11.18
CA LEU A 32 14.99 1.86 -11.44
C LEU A 32 15.58 2.17 -12.82
N ARG A 33 14.71 2.29 -13.85
CA ARG A 33 15.14 2.54 -15.23
C ARG A 33 15.53 4.00 -15.49
N SER A 34 14.95 4.94 -14.76
CA SER A 34 15.16 6.37 -15.00
C SER A 34 16.21 7.02 -14.09
N ASN A 35 16.52 6.43 -12.93
CA ASN A 35 17.42 7.06 -11.96
C ASN A 35 18.26 6.05 -11.15
N ALA A 36 19.47 5.77 -11.65
CA ALA A 36 20.43 4.85 -11.02
C ALA A 36 20.95 5.32 -9.64
N GLY A 37 20.67 6.55 -9.22
CA GLY A 37 21.12 7.09 -7.93
C GLY A 37 20.22 6.72 -6.75
N VAL A 38 18.95 6.37 -6.99
CA VAL A 38 17.95 6.15 -5.93
C VAL A 38 18.14 4.77 -5.31
N GLU A 39 18.02 4.69 -4.00
CA GLU A 39 17.99 3.42 -3.27
C GLU A 39 16.54 3.06 -2.95
N LEU A 40 16.07 1.94 -3.50
CA LEU A 40 14.68 1.50 -3.36
C LEU A 40 14.57 0.40 -2.31
N HIS A 41 13.68 0.62 -1.36
CA HIS A 41 13.25 -0.35 -0.36
C HIS A 41 11.77 -0.64 -0.57
N PHE A 42 11.36 -1.89 -0.38
CA PHE A 42 9.99 -2.31 -0.58
C PHE A 42 9.52 -3.15 0.60
N ALA A 43 8.61 -2.60 1.39
CA ALA A 43 7.96 -3.28 2.50
C ALA A 43 6.61 -3.85 2.04
N SER A 44 6.46 -5.16 2.13
CA SER A 44 5.17 -5.84 1.87
C SER A 44 5.17 -7.21 2.53
N PHE A 45 4.10 -7.98 2.36
CA PHE A 45 4.02 -9.33 2.92
C PHE A 45 4.81 -10.33 2.05
N PRO A 46 5.28 -11.46 2.63
CA PRO A 46 6.20 -12.38 1.96
C PRO A 46 5.77 -12.87 0.57
N SER A 47 4.46 -12.95 0.31
CA SER A 47 3.92 -13.39 -0.97
C SER A 47 4.25 -12.48 -2.15
N LEU A 48 4.65 -11.22 -1.92
CA LEU A 48 5.01 -10.27 -2.99
C LEU A 48 6.52 -10.19 -3.28
N GLU A 49 7.35 -10.88 -2.50
CA GLU A 49 8.81 -10.78 -2.63
C GLU A 49 9.30 -11.21 -4.02
N LYS A 50 8.67 -12.25 -4.59
CA LYS A 50 9.05 -12.78 -5.89
C LYS A 50 8.82 -11.77 -7.01
N GLU A 51 7.69 -11.08 -7.00
CA GLU A 51 7.33 -10.06 -7.98
C GLU A 51 8.25 -8.83 -7.87
N VAL A 52 8.60 -8.40 -6.65
CA VAL A 52 9.55 -7.31 -6.42
C VAL A 52 10.95 -7.68 -6.95
N ARG A 53 11.40 -8.91 -6.72
CA ARG A 53 12.68 -9.39 -7.26
C ARG A 53 12.66 -9.46 -8.79
N ALA A 54 11.56 -9.92 -9.39
CA ALA A 54 11.43 -10.01 -10.84
C ALA A 54 11.59 -8.64 -11.53
N ILE A 55 10.90 -7.60 -11.06
CA ILE A 55 11.04 -6.25 -11.66
C ILE A 55 12.44 -5.67 -11.45
N SER A 56 13.07 -6.00 -10.31
CA SER A 56 14.43 -5.58 -9.99
C SER A 56 15.43 -6.21 -10.96
N ASP A 57 15.33 -7.52 -11.20
CA ASP A 57 16.21 -8.26 -12.11
C ASP A 57 16.03 -7.79 -13.57
N GLU A 58 14.79 -7.58 -14.01
CA GLU A 58 14.49 -7.05 -15.35
C GLU A 58 15.05 -5.64 -15.56
N ALA A 59 14.95 -4.76 -14.57
CA ALA A 59 15.49 -3.41 -14.65
C ALA A 59 17.02 -3.39 -14.65
N ILE A 60 17.67 -4.26 -13.87
CA ILE A 60 19.13 -4.43 -13.89
C ILE A 60 19.59 -4.86 -15.29
N LEU A 61 18.93 -5.84 -15.90
CA LEU A 61 19.25 -6.28 -17.25
C LEU A 61 19.07 -5.15 -18.28
N ALA A 62 17.93 -4.44 -18.22
CA ALA A 62 17.62 -3.39 -19.20
C ALA A 62 18.52 -2.14 -19.08
N THR A 63 19.11 -1.91 -17.91
CA THR A 63 20.02 -0.78 -17.65
C THR A 63 21.49 -1.16 -17.75
N ASN A 64 21.81 -2.35 -18.27
CA ASN A 64 23.17 -2.89 -18.34
C ASN A 64 23.89 -2.89 -16.98
N GLY A 65 23.16 -3.19 -15.90
CA GLY A 65 23.68 -3.23 -14.54
C GLY A 65 23.80 -1.88 -13.83
N ALA A 66 23.30 -0.79 -14.42
CA ALA A 66 23.32 0.52 -13.77
C ALA A 66 22.29 0.64 -12.64
N ALA A 67 21.12 0.00 -12.77
CA ALA A 67 20.12 -0.06 -11.70
C ALA A 67 20.62 -0.91 -10.53
N LYS A 68 20.26 -0.52 -9.31
CA LYS A 68 20.52 -1.30 -8.10
C LYS A 68 19.32 -2.17 -7.75
N PRO A 69 19.52 -3.35 -7.15
CA PRO A 69 18.40 -4.19 -6.78
C PRO A 69 17.55 -3.55 -5.67
N ILE A 70 16.24 -3.81 -5.71
CA ILE A 70 15.32 -3.39 -4.64
C ILE A 70 15.59 -4.22 -3.38
N THR A 71 15.71 -3.55 -2.23
CA THR A 71 15.80 -4.25 -0.93
C THR A 71 14.39 -4.54 -0.41
N PHE A 72 14.01 -5.81 -0.35
CA PHE A 72 12.70 -6.24 0.16
C PHE A 72 12.71 -6.37 1.69
N HIS A 73 11.63 -5.91 2.34
CA HIS A 73 11.39 -6.00 3.78
C HIS A 73 10.05 -6.69 4.03
N ALA A 74 10.08 -7.87 4.65
CA ALA A 74 8.85 -8.59 4.95
C ALA A 74 8.09 -7.95 6.12
N LEU A 75 6.86 -7.51 5.88
CA LEU A 75 5.90 -7.13 6.92
C LEU A 75 5.42 -8.38 7.68
N ARG A 76 5.34 -8.24 8.99
CA ARG A 76 4.75 -9.23 9.89
C ARG A 76 3.28 -8.88 10.15
N GLY A 77 2.49 -9.90 10.46
CA GLY A 77 1.06 -9.76 10.72
C GLY A 77 0.19 -10.17 9.55
N GLN A 78 -1.10 -9.88 9.66
CA GLN A 78 -2.10 -10.25 8.66
C GLN A 78 -2.06 -9.30 7.48
N THR A 79 -2.27 -9.82 6.28
CA THR A 79 -2.65 -9.04 5.09
C THR A 79 -4.02 -8.39 5.27
N HIS A 80 -4.36 -7.40 4.44
CA HIS A 80 -5.69 -6.78 4.45
C HIS A 80 -6.79 -7.83 4.22
N ALA A 81 -6.66 -8.66 3.19
CA ALA A 81 -7.62 -9.72 2.91
C ALA A 81 -7.81 -10.70 4.08
N GLU A 82 -6.72 -11.13 4.74
CA GLU A 82 -6.81 -12.02 5.92
C GLU A 82 -7.53 -11.35 7.09
N ALA A 83 -7.24 -10.07 7.34
CA ALA A 83 -7.86 -9.32 8.42
C ALA A 83 -9.36 -9.11 8.19
N VAL A 84 -9.76 -8.80 6.95
CA VAL A 84 -11.19 -8.71 6.57
C VAL A 84 -11.87 -10.07 6.68
N LEU A 85 -11.23 -11.15 6.21
CA LEU A 85 -11.77 -12.50 6.28
C LEU A 85 -12.01 -12.92 7.73
N ALA A 86 -11.08 -12.63 8.64
CA ALA A 86 -11.21 -12.92 10.06
C ALA A 86 -12.46 -12.23 10.65
N ARG A 87 -12.65 -10.94 10.36
CA ARG A 87 -13.84 -10.20 10.82
C ARG A 87 -15.14 -10.64 10.20
N ASN A 88 -15.12 -10.98 8.92
CA ASN A 88 -16.30 -11.54 8.25
C ASN A 88 -16.66 -12.90 8.85
N THR A 89 -15.66 -13.70 9.23
CA THR A 89 -15.89 -15.00 9.87
C THR A 89 -16.47 -14.83 11.28
N GLU A 90 -15.99 -13.85 12.06
CA GLU A 90 -16.56 -13.51 13.36
C GLU A 90 -18.03 -13.06 13.25
N LYS A 91 -18.34 -12.23 12.26
CA LYS A 91 -19.66 -11.62 12.10
C LYS A 91 -20.69 -12.52 11.41
N TYR A 92 -20.27 -13.26 10.38
CA TYR A 92 -21.16 -14.01 9.47
C TYR A 92 -20.97 -15.53 9.55
N GLY A 93 -19.95 -16.01 10.26
CA GLY A 93 -19.65 -17.43 10.41
C GLY A 93 -18.71 -18.01 9.36
N GLN A 94 -18.46 -19.31 9.47
CA GLN A 94 -17.56 -20.05 8.57
C GLN A 94 -18.06 -20.02 7.12
N GLY A 95 -17.14 -19.88 6.16
CA GLY A 95 -17.45 -19.78 4.73
C GLY A 95 -17.75 -18.35 4.24
N SER A 96 -17.51 -17.33 5.08
CA SER A 96 -17.61 -15.93 4.67
C SER A 96 -16.56 -15.56 3.59
N SER A 97 -16.88 -14.58 2.74
CA SER A 97 -16.05 -14.14 1.61
C SER A 97 -15.42 -12.76 1.83
N VAL A 98 -14.47 -12.39 0.98
CA VAL A 98 -13.93 -11.02 0.84
C VAL A 98 -14.18 -10.55 -0.60
N PRO A 99 -14.97 -9.47 -0.84
CA PRO A 99 -15.71 -8.66 0.15
C PRO A 99 -16.87 -9.44 0.82
N PRO A 100 -17.48 -8.87 1.89
CA PRO A 100 -18.68 -9.44 2.52
C PRO A 100 -19.82 -9.70 1.52
N LEU A 101 -20.66 -10.71 1.80
CA LEU A 101 -21.74 -11.14 0.89
C LEU A 101 -22.69 -10.01 0.46
N ALA A 102 -22.94 -9.03 1.35
CA ALA A 102 -23.81 -7.89 1.07
C ALA A 102 -23.37 -7.07 -0.15
N PHE A 103 -22.07 -7.08 -0.50
CA PHE A 103 -21.53 -6.40 -1.68
C PHE A 103 -21.92 -7.07 -3.00
N SER A 104 -22.40 -8.32 -2.96
CA SER A 104 -22.80 -9.08 -4.15
C SER A 104 -24.31 -9.32 -4.25
N GLN A 105 -25.09 -8.80 -3.30
CA GLN A 105 -26.54 -8.93 -3.28
C GLN A 105 -27.23 -7.82 -4.09
N PRO A 106 -28.43 -8.07 -4.65
CA PRO A 106 -29.21 -7.03 -5.31
C PRO A 106 -29.46 -5.82 -4.40
N LEU A 107 -29.44 -4.62 -4.98
CA LEU A 107 -29.70 -3.38 -4.24
C LEU A 107 -31.12 -3.36 -3.69
N ASN A 108 -31.23 -3.21 -2.38
CA ASN A 108 -32.45 -2.87 -1.66
C ASN A 108 -32.06 -2.14 -0.36
N ALA A 109 -33.02 -1.53 0.34
CA ALA A 109 -32.74 -0.74 1.54
C ALA A 109 -31.95 -1.51 2.61
N SER A 110 -32.28 -2.79 2.83
CA SER A 110 -31.61 -3.64 3.82
C SER A 110 -30.17 -3.98 3.40
N THR A 111 -29.98 -4.39 2.14
CA THR A 111 -28.65 -4.64 1.58
C THR A 111 -27.80 -3.39 1.63
N THR A 112 -28.34 -2.22 1.24
CA THR A 112 -27.61 -0.95 1.28
C THR A 112 -27.17 -0.61 2.70
N MET A 113 -28.06 -0.69 3.69
CA MET A 113 -27.70 -0.43 5.10
C MET A 113 -26.62 -1.41 5.60
N THR A 114 -26.72 -2.68 5.23
CA THR A 114 -25.75 -3.71 5.60
C THR A 114 -24.39 -3.44 4.96
N THR A 115 -24.35 -3.17 3.66
CA THR A 115 -23.13 -2.82 2.93
C THR A 115 -22.48 -1.55 3.46
N THR A 116 -23.27 -0.51 3.78
CA THR A 116 -22.74 0.72 4.40
C THR A 116 -22.11 0.44 5.76
N ARG A 117 -22.74 -0.40 6.59
CA ARG A 117 -22.18 -0.81 7.89
C ARG A 117 -20.88 -1.61 7.73
N ASP A 118 -20.83 -2.48 6.72
CA ASP A 118 -19.69 -3.35 6.47
C ASP A 118 -18.52 -2.63 5.80
N LEU A 119 -18.79 -1.53 5.11
CA LEU A 119 -17.79 -0.80 4.35
C LEU A 119 -16.61 -0.36 5.21
N CYS A 120 -16.85 0.15 6.43
CA CYS A 120 -15.77 0.54 7.32
C CYS A 120 -14.89 -0.65 7.73
N THR A 121 -15.50 -1.79 8.03
CA THR A 121 -14.77 -3.02 8.39
C THR A 121 -14.04 -3.64 7.19
N TYR A 122 -14.61 -3.49 5.99
CA TYR A 122 -13.99 -3.92 4.76
C TYR A 122 -12.76 -3.06 4.43
N LEU A 123 -12.86 -1.74 4.56
CA LEU A 123 -11.75 -0.81 4.27
C LEU A 123 -10.66 -0.83 5.35
N LEU A 124 -11.06 -0.97 6.62
CA LEU A 124 -10.15 -1.08 7.77
C LEU A 124 -10.22 -2.52 8.24
N GLY A 125 -9.41 -3.41 7.66
CA GLY A 125 -9.49 -4.86 7.88
C GLY A 125 -8.98 -5.33 9.25
N TRP A 126 -8.01 -4.66 9.85
CA TRP A 126 -7.33 -5.09 11.10
C TRP A 126 -8.02 -4.67 12.40
N ASP A 127 -8.23 -5.63 13.29
CA ASP A 127 -8.58 -5.35 14.68
C ASP A 127 -7.42 -4.67 15.42
N GLY A 128 -7.62 -4.26 16.68
CA GLY A 128 -6.59 -3.54 17.43
C GLY A 128 -5.24 -4.27 17.48
N PRO A 129 -5.20 -5.55 17.92
CA PRO A 129 -3.95 -6.32 17.96
C PRO A 129 -3.32 -6.57 16.59
N GLY A 130 -4.11 -6.96 15.58
CA GLY A 130 -3.62 -7.19 14.21
C GLY A 130 -3.07 -5.91 13.58
N PHE A 131 -3.70 -4.78 13.87
CA PHE A 131 -3.26 -3.47 13.42
C PHE A 131 -1.89 -3.13 14.03
N MET A 132 -1.74 -3.28 15.35
CA MET A 132 -0.49 -2.97 16.03
C MET A 132 0.66 -3.87 15.56
N HIS A 133 0.40 -5.13 15.24
CA HIS A 133 1.44 -6.02 14.74
C HIS A 133 2.04 -5.56 13.41
N VAL A 134 1.20 -5.13 12.46
CA VAL A 134 1.68 -4.57 11.17
C VAL A 134 2.31 -3.19 11.39
N TYR A 135 1.72 -2.35 12.24
CA TYR A 135 2.24 -1.02 12.59
C TYR A 135 3.65 -1.10 13.18
N ASP A 136 3.88 -1.97 14.17
CA ASP A 136 5.18 -2.14 14.82
C ASP A 136 6.19 -2.73 13.82
N SER A 137 5.76 -3.71 13.01
CA SER A 137 6.62 -4.28 11.97
C SER A 137 7.08 -3.24 10.96
N PHE A 138 6.20 -2.36 10.49
CA PHE A 138 6.59 -1.32 9.55
C PHE A 138 7.41 -0.21 10.23
N SER A 139 7.10 0.12 11.49
CA SER A 139 7.88 1.08 12.29
C SER A 139 9.33 0.62 12.48
N ASP A 140 9.56 -0.67 12.70
CA ASP A 140 10.90 -1.26 12.78
C ASP A 140 11.66 -1.13 11.46
N ILE A 141 10.99 -1.39 10.33
CA ILE A 141 11.56 -1.22 8.98
C ILE A 141 11.91 0.25 8.73
N ILE A 142 11.02 1.19 9.06
CA ILE A 142 11.27 2.63 8.91
C ILE A 142 12.54 3.03 9.69
N LYS A 143 12.67 2.59 10.94
CA LYS A 143 13.85 2.86 11.78
C LYS A 143 15.14 2.26 11.20
N ALA A 144 15.06 1.06 10.63
CA ALA A 144 16.21 0.37 10.04
C ALA A 144 16.65 1.01 8.72
N VAL A 145 15.70 1.38 7.86
CA VAL A 145 15.95 1.95 6.54
C VAL A 145 16.32 3.43 6.62
N THR A 146 15.73 4.20 7.56
CA THR A 146 15.82 5.67 7.65
C THR A 146 15.54 6.35 6.30
N PRO A 147 14.37 6.11 5.67
CA PRO A 147 14.07 6.62 4.34
C PRO A 147 13.95 8.14 4.31
N HIS A 148 14.16 8.75 3.14
CA HIS A 148 13.90 10.18 2.92
C HIS A 148 12.45 10.42 2.46
N LEU A 149 11.83 9.40 1.85
CA LEU A 149 10.44 9.42 1.42
C LEU A 149 9.82 8.03 1.67
N ILE A 150 8.62 8.02 2.24
CA ILE A 150 7.78 6.83 2.32
C ILE A 150 6.67 6.96 1.28
N VAL A 151 6.43 5.91 0.49
CA VAL A 151 5.30 5.83 -0.43
C VAL A 151 4.40 4.70 0.05
N VAL A 152 3.18 5.02 0.50
CA VAL A 152 2.31 4.07 1.21
C VAL A 152 0.98 3.86 0.48
N ASP A 153 0.55 2.61 0.48
CA ASP A 153 -0.76 2.17 -0.02
C ASP A 153 -1.89 2.71 0.86
N VAL A 154 -2.91 3.26 0.20
CA VAL A 154 -4.10 3.85 0.83
C VAL A 154 -4.94 2.84 1.62
N LEU A 155 -4.82 1.54 1.35
CA LEU A 155 -5.48 0.48 2.12
C LEU A 155 -4.60 -0.14 3.21
N LEU A 156 -3.33 0.25 3.31
CA LEU A 156 -2.42 -0.23 4.36
C LEU A 156 -2.52 0.66 5.61
N SER A 157 -3.70 0.72 6.24
CA SER A 157 -3.96 1.64 7.36
C SER A 157 -2.95 1.59 8.53
N PRO A 158 -2.40 0.42 8.95
CA PRO A 158 -1.31 0.39 9.93
C PRO A 158 -0.03 1.05 9.40
N GLY A 159 0.28 0.84 8.12
CA GLY A 159 1.44 1.43 7.45
C GLY A 159 1.33 2.94 7.30
N ILE A 160 0.14 3.46 6.96
CA ILE A 160 -0.15 4.90 6.92
C ILE A 160 0.10 5.53 8.30
N SER A 161 -0.40 4.88 9.35
CA SER A 161 -0.25 5.38 10.72
C SER A 161 1.20 5.38 11.19
N ALA A 162 1.96 4.32 10.85
CA ALA A 162 3.38 4.25 11.14
C ALA A 162 4.19 5.29 10.33
N ALA A 163 3.85 5.51 9.06
CA ALA A 163 4.46 6.57 8.25
C ALA A 163 4.20 7.96 8.84
N TRP A 164 2.95 8.27 9.18
CA TRP A 164 2.57 9.53 9.84
C TRP A 164 3.33 9.76 11.15
N ASN A 165 3.36 8.75 12.02
CA ASN A 165 4.00 8.84 13.34
C ASN A 165 5.53 8.84 13.28
N SER A 166 6.13 8.47 12.15
CA SER A 166 7.59 8.48 11.98
C SER A 166 8.18 9.89 11.86
N GLY A 167 7.37 10.88 11.48
CA GLY A 167 7.83 12.23 11.15
C GLY A 167 8.61 12.32 9.81
N ILE A 168 8.74 11.21 9.08
CA ILE A 168 9.34 11.19 7.74
C ILE A 168 8.30 11.65 6.72
N GLN A 169 8.74 12.38 5.71
CA GLN A 169 7.89 12.77 4.60
C GLN A 169 7.30 11.53 3.92
N PHE A 170 5.99 11.51 3.70
CA PHE A 170 5.33 10.40 3.04
C PHE A 170 4.29 10.87 2.02
N SER A 171 4.02 10.01 1.04
CA SER A 171 2.99 10.20 0.02
C SER A 171 2.13 8.96 -0.09
N TYR A 172 0.85 9.16 -0.38
CA TYR A 172 -0.02 8.09 -0.82
C TYR A 172 0.28 7.74 -2.27
N LEU A 173 0.23 6.45 -2.60
CA LEU A 173 0.13 5.96 -3.96
C LEU A 173 -1.09 5.06 -4.04
N SER A 174 -1.99 5.35 -4.98
CA SER A 174 -3.24 4.63 -5.15
C SER A 174 -3.44 4.23 -6.61
N PRO A 175 -4.03 3.05 -6.87
CA PRO A 175 -4.52 2.69 -8.20
C PRO A 175 -5.77 3.48 -8.63
N ASN A 176 -6.38 4.24 -7.70
CA ASN A 176 -7.61 4.99 -7.96
C ASN A 176 -7.33 6.35 -8.59
N SER A 177 -8.38 6.96 -9.15
CA SER A 177 -8.25 8.27 -9.81
C SER A 177 -8.14 9.37 -8.76
N ILE A 178 -7.43 10.46 -9.10
CA ILE A 178 -7.30 11.63 -8.21
C ILE A 178 -8.66 12.21 -7.80
N LYS A 179 -9.70 12.05 -8.63
CA LYS A 179 -11.07 12.48 -8.30
C LYS A 179 -11.57 11.81 -7.01
N ASP A 180 -11.17 10.57 -6.73
CA ASP A 180 -11.66 9.80 -5.59
C ASP A 180 -11.09 10.35 -4.27
N PHE A 181 -10.04 11.17 -4.34
CA PHE A 181 -9.39 11.82 -3.19
C PHE A 181 -9.64 13.32 -3.14
N ALA A 182 -9.61 14.01 -4.28
CA ALA A 182 -9.63 15.46 -4.36
C ALA A 182 -11.04 16.04 -4.52
N ALA A 183 -12.03 15.23 -4.94
CA ALA A 183 -13.41 15.67 -5.22
C ALA A 183 -14.03 16.54 -4.13
N THR A 184 -13.89 16.10 -2.89
CA THR A 184 -14.50 16.75 -1.74
C THR A 184 -13.77 18.03 -1.32
N TYR A 185 -12.53 18.23 -1.76
CA TYR A 185 -11.71 19.39 -1.41
C TYR A 185 -11.81 20.53 -2.42
N GLN A 186 -12.37 20.31 -3.61
CA GLN A 186 -12.54 21.40 -4.58
C GLN A 186 -13.85 22.16 -4.39
N PRO A 187 -13.80 23.50 -4.27
CA PRO A 187 -14.99 24.31 -4.42
C PRO A 187 -15.55 24.13 -5.84
N LEU A 188 -16.86 24.01 -5.97
CA LEU A 188 -17.55 23.84 -7.26
C LEU A 188 -17.15 22.57 -8.04
N ALA A 189 -16.89 21.45 -7.36
CA ALA A 189 -16.51 20.15 -7.95
C ALA A 189 -17.43 19.63 -9.09
N MET A 190 -18.67 20.12 -9.18
CA MET A 190 -19.60 19.82 -10.29
C MET A 190 -19.29 20.61 -11.58
N LEU A 191 -18.60 21.76 -11.47
CA LEU A 191 -18.24 22.67 -12.56
C LEU A 191 -16.77 22.52 -12.98
N TRP A 192 -15.86 22.20 -12.05
CA TRP A 192 -14.45 21.94 -12.33
C TRP A 192 -14.19 20.43 -12.35
N LYS A 193 -13.96 19.87 -13.55
CA LYS A 193 -13.92 18.41 -13.77
C LYS A 193 -12.52 17.79 -13.68
N TRP A 194 -11.57 18.42 -12.98
CA TRP A 194 -10.18 17.99 -12.71
C TRP A 194 -9.18 18.25 -13.86
N PRO A 195 -8.19 19.14 -13.63
CA PRO A 195 -6.86 18.67 -13.23
C PRO A 195 -6.36 19.31 -11.93
N ALA A 196 -5.47 18.58 -11.24
CA ALA A 196 -4.61 19.11 -10.19
C ALA A 196 -3.40 19.82 -10.81
#